data_AF-A0A8U0ABR2-F1
#
_entry.id   AF-A0A8U0ABR2-F1
#
_cell.length_a   1.000
_cell.length_b   1.000
_cell.length_c   1.000
_cell.angle_alpha   90.00
_cell.angle_beta   90.00
_cell.angle_gamma   90.00
#
_symmetry.space_group_name_H-M   'P 1'
#
loop_
_entity.id
_entity.type
_entity.pdbx_description
1 polymer ?
#
loop_
_entity_poly.entity_id
_entity_poly.type
_entity_poly.pdbx_seq_one_letter_code
_entity_poly.pdbx_strand_id
1 'polypeptide(L)'
;MTERHVSFREIEDGVATFVLYKEEGPSELFRYPLDDLPEGVDRDQYGCEFRPELDDDGKIVALHYDKELTQREHEKAQSAIEELKGMTDESE
;
A
#
# COMPACT_ATOMS: atom_id res chain seq x y z
N MET A 1 0.76 14.08 -14.68
CA MET A 1 1.72 13.69 -13.62
C MET A 1 1.35 12.27 -13.24
N THR A 2 2.29 11.34 -13.34
CA THR A 2 2.05 9.92 -13.10
C THR A 2 2.02 9.67 -11.59
N GLU A 3 0.86 9.32 -11.03
CA GLU A 3 0.69 9.07 -9.59
C GLU A 3 1.41 7.76 -9.22
N ARG A 4 2.45 7.86 -8.39
CA ARG A 4 3.19 6.72 -7.84
C ARG A 4 2.78 6.57 -6.39
N HIS A 5 2.39 5.38 -5.99
CA HIS A 5 2.11 5.07 -4.59
C HIS A 5 2.75 3.74 -4.23
N VAL A 6 2.93 3.55 -2.93
CA VAL A 6 3.49 2.36 -2.36
C VAL A 6 2.46 1.76 -1.42
N SER A 7 2.13 0.49 -1.64
CA SER A 7 1.25 -0.24 -0.75
C SER A 7 2.04 -1.14 0.18
N PHE A 8 1.60 -1.22 1.43
CA PHE A 8 2.09 -2.19 2.38
C PHE A 8 1.71 -3.62 1.97
N ARG A 9 2.68 -4.53 2.01
CA ARG A 9 2.46 -5.95 1.70
C ARG A 9 2.46 -6.84 2.95
N GLU A 10 3.58 -6.84 3.67
CA GLU A 10 3.82 -7.76 4.79
C GLU A 10 4.95 -7.26 5.69
N ILE A 11 4.99 -7.74 6.94
CA ILE A 11 6.10 -7.52 7.88
C ILE A 11 6.73 -8.86 8.22
N GLU A 12 8.04 -8.93 8.11
CA GLU A 12 8.84 -10.09 8.48
C GLU A 12 10.05 -9.64 9.29
N ASP A 13 10.28 -10.22 10.46
CA ASP A 13 11.44 -9.94 11.34
C ASP A 13 11.73 -8.44 11.58
N GLY A 14 10.68 -7.62 11.72
CA GLY A 14 10.83 -6.17 11.96
C GLY A 14 11.13 -5.33 10.71
N VAL A 15 10.99 -5.93 9.52
CA VAL A 15 11.14 -5.28 8.23
C VAL A 15 9.81 -5.32 7.50
N ALA A 16 9.30 -4.16 7.09
CA ALA A 16 8.13 -4.06 6.25
C ALA A 16 8.52 -4.21 4.77
N THR A 17 7.75 -5.01 4.04
CA THR A 17 7.85 -5.15 2.59
C THR A 17 6.75 -4.32 1.96
N PHE A 18 7.17 -3.54 0.97
CA PHE A 18 6.36 -2.56 0.28
C PHE A 18 6.35 -2.84 -1.22
N VAL A 19 5.23 -2.55 -1.88
CA VAL A 19 5.07 -2.68 -3.33
C VAL A 19 4.92 -1.29 -3.92
N LEU A 20 5.83 -0.91 -4.81
CA LEU A 20 5.73 0.32 -5.60
C LEU A 20 4.80 0.08 -6.79
N TYR A 21 3.71 0.83 -6.84
CA TYR A 21 2.79 0.88 -7.97
C TYR A 21 3.13 2.06 -8.87
N LYS A 22 3.29 1.76 -10.16
CA LYS A 22 3.42 2.71 -11.26
C LYS A 22 2.15 2.66 -12.12
N GLU A 23 2.06 3.50 -13.14
CA GLU A 23 0.90 3.55 -14.06
C GLU A 23 0.58 2.19 -14.70
N GLU A 24 1.61 1.38 -14.95
CA GLU A 24 1.49 0.04 -15.53
C GLU A 24 1.14 -1.06 -14.51
N GLY A 25 1.00 -0.70 -13.22
CA GLY A 25 0.68 -1.62 -12.12
C GLY A 25 1.85 -1.84 -11.13
N PRO A 26 1.87 -2.98 -10.41
CA PRO A 26 2.91 -3.26 -9.42
C PRO A 26 4.25 -3.41 -10.13
N SER A 27 5.17 -2.52 -9.83
CA SER A 27 6.47 -2.45 -10.50
C SER A 27 7.55 -3.18 -9.71
N GLU A 28 7.74 -2.82 -8.44
CA GLU A 28 8.92 -3.23 -7.68
C GLU A 28 8.56 -3.48 -6.21
N LEU A 29 9.23 -4.45 -5.59
CA LEU A 29 9.13 -4.73 -4.17
C LEU A 29 10.40 -4.23 -3.48
N PHE A 30 10.24 -3.57 -2.35
CA PHE A 30 11.37 -3.16 -1.55
C PHE A 30 11.09 -3.37 -0.07
N ARG A 31 12.18 -3.52 0.68
CA ARG A 31 12.17 -3.74 2.13
C ARG A 31 12.54 -2.45 2.83
N TYR A 32 11.78 -2.10 3.85
CA TYR A 32 11.95 -0.90 4.64
C TYR A 32 11.89 -1.25 6.14
N PRO A 33 12.88 -0.84 6.94
CA PRO A 33 12.89 -1.14 8.37
C PRO A 33 11.71 -0.45 9.07
N LEU A 34 11.05 -1.16 9.99
CA LEU A 34 9.89 -0.61 10.73
C LEU A 34 10.25 0.60 11.61
N ASP A 35 11.51 0.68 12.05
CA ASP A 35 12.02 1.76 12.88
C ASP A 35 12.04 3.11 12.15
N ASP A 36 12.14 3.06 10.82
CA ASP A 36 12.23 4.25 9.96
C ASP A 36 10.86 4.65 9.37
N LEU A 37 9.81 3.86 9.64
CA LEU A 37 8.45 4.22 9.21
C LEU A 37 7.94 5.46 9.95
N PRO A 38 7.16 6.33 9.27
CA PRO A 38 6.61 7.51 9.90
C PRO A 38 5.72 7.13 11.08
N GLU A 39 5.82 7.90 12.16
CA GLU A 39 5.00 7.72 13.36
C GLU A 39 3.50 7.82 13.00
N GLY A 40 2.69 6.91 13.52
CA GLY A 40 1.25 6.84 13.25
C GLY A 40 0.84 5.89 12.13
N VAL A 41 1.79 5.18 11.50
CA VAL A 41 1.49 3.98 10.70
C VAL A 41 1.01 2.88 11.64
N ASP A 42 -0.23 2.45 11.44
CA ASP A 42 -0.83 1.39 12.22
C ASP A 42 -0.25 0.05 11.77
N ARG A 43 0.76 -0.44 12.50
CA ARG A 43 1.51 -1.67 12.17
C ARG A 43 0.64 -2.94 12.21
N ASP A 44 -0.58 -2.83 12.74
CA ASP A 44 -1.58 -3.90 12.86
C ASP A 44 -2.55 -3.92 11.66
N GLN A 45 -2.66 -2.83 10.88
CA GLN A 45 -3.54 -2.77 9.71
C GLN A 45 -2.82 -3.16 8.43
N TYR A 46 -3.29 -4.25 7.83
CA TYR A 46 -3.08 -4.52 6.41
C TYR A 46 -3.65 -3.36 5.57
N GLY A 47 -2.82 -2.79 4.69
CA GLY A 47 -3.27 -1.85 3.65
C GLY A 47 -2.98 -0.37 3.91
N CYS A 48 -1.84 -0.01 4.50
CA CYS A 48 -1.40 1.39 4.52
C CYS A 48 -0.77 1.79 3.17
N GLU A 49 -1.28 2.86 2.58
CA GLU A 49 -0.76 3.45 1.35
C GLU A 49 0.14 4.65 1.64
N PHE A 50 1.25 4.72 0.92
CA PHE A 50 2.29 5.73 1.09
C PHE A 50 2.59 6.41 -0.24
N ARG A 51 2.84 7.71 -0.18
CA ARG A 51 3.47 8.43 -1.30
C ARG A 51 4.99 8.35 -1.14
N PRO A 52 5.69 7.72 -2.10
CA PRO A 52 7.14 7.74 -2.09
C PRO A 52 7.63 9.12 -2.51
N GLU A 53 8.52 9.69 -1.70
CA GLU A 53 9.35 10.81 -2.12
C GLU A 53 10.55 10.25 -2.90
N LEU A 54 10.77 10.79 -4.10
CA LEU A 54 11.82 10.34 -5.01
C LEU A 54 12.86 11.43 -5.17
N ASP A 55 14.12 11.05 -5.11
CA ASP A 55 15.25 11.92 -5.45
C ASP A 55 15.37 12.12 -6.98
N ASP A 56 16.29 12.98 -7.43
CA ASP A 56 16.62 13.22 -8.84
C ASP A 56 17.03 11.93 -9.60
N ASP A 57 17.58 10.94 -8.89
CA ASP A 57 17.93 9.62 -9.44
C ASP A 57 16.73 8.64 -9.50
N GLY A 58 15.54 9.06 -9.05
CA GLY A 58 14.33 8.24 -9.02
C GLY A 58 14.29 7.19 -7.90
N LYS A 59 15.16 7.32 -6.89
CA LYS A 59 15.21 6.45 -5.71
C LYS A 59 14.28 6.96 -4.61
N ILE A 60 13.62 6.04 -3.91
CA ILE A 60 12.77 6.35 -2.76
C ILE A 60 13.67 6.82 -1.61
N VAL A 61 13.51 8.07 -1.20
CA VAL A 61 14.24 8.67 -0.08
C VAL A 61 13.41 8.79 1.19
N ALA A 62 12.08 8.88 1.05
CA ALA A 62 11.16 8.90 2.18
C ALA A 62 9.79 8.34 1.80
N LEU A 63 9.03 7.91 2.80
CA LEU A 63 7.64 7.48 2.68
C LEU A 63 6.73 8.44 3.45
N HIS A 64 5.77 9.02 2.77
CA HIS A 64 4.74 9.84 3.39
C HIS A 64 3.45 9.05 3.49
N TYR A 65 3.02 8.74 4.71
CA TYR A 65 1.75 8.07 4.94
C TYR A 65 0.59 8.92 4.40
N ASP A 66 -0.22 8.34 3.51
CA ASP A 66 -1.37 9.01 2.92
C ASP A 66 -2.66 8.36 3.40
N LYS A 67 -3.25 8.98 4.42
CA LYS A 67 -4.49 8.50 5.04
C LYS A 67 -5.68 8.57 4.08
N GLU A 68 -5.71 9.53 3.16
CA GLU A 68 -6.82 9.65 2.19
C GLU A 68 -6.73 8.54 1.15
N LEU A 69 -5.53 8.28 0.63
CA LEU A 69 -5.30 7.17 -0.31
C LEU A 69 -5.58 5.83 0.34
N THR A 70 -5.10 5.63 1.57
CA THR A 70 -5.36 4.42 2.37
C THR A 70 -6.86 4.15 2.51
N GLN A 71 -7.65 5.15 2.91
CA GLN A 71 -9.10 5.01 3.03
C GLN A 71 -9.74 4.66 1.69
N ARG A 72 -9.34 5.32 0.62
CA ARG A 72 -9.89 5.08 -0.73
C ARG A 72 -9.62 3.65 -1.22
N GLU A 73 -8.40 3.15 -1.06
CA GLU A 73 -8.06 1.79 -1.46
C GLU A 73 -8.72 0.75 -0.55
N HIS A 74 -8.85 1.03 0.74
CA HIS A 74 -9.59 0.19 1.67
C HIS A 74 -11.08 0.10 1.28
N GLU A 75 -11.73 1.22 0.95
CA GLU A 75 -13.13 1.25 0.49
C GLU A 75 -13.30 0.47 -0.82
N LYS A 76 -12.36 0.62 -1.78
CA LYS A 76 -12.37 -0.19 -3.00
C LYS A 76 -12.21 -1.67 -2.72
N ALA A 77 -11.28 -2.04 -1.84
CA ALA A 77 -11.05 -3.43 -1.47
C ALA A 77 -12.29 -4.02 -0.77
N GLN A 78 -12.92 -3.29 0.14
CA GLN A 78 -14.17 -3.71 0.77
C GLN A 78 -15.30 -3.87 -0.24
N SER A 79 -15.47 -2.92 -1.17
CA SER A 79 -16.47 -3.03 -2.24
C SER A 79 -16.22 -4.25 -3.11
N ALA A 80 -14.97 -4.49 -3.53
CA ALA A 80 -14.61 -5.66 -4.33
C ALA A 80 -14.85 -6.98 -3.58
N ILE A 81 -14.57 -7.02 -2.28
CA ILE A 81 -14.87 -8.18 -1.43
C ILE A 81 -16.39 -8.39 -1.30
N GLU A 82 -17.16 -7.32 -1.15
CA GLU A 82 -18.62 -7.38 -1.06
C GLU A 82 -19.24 -7.89 -2.37
N GLU A 83 -18.76 -7.40 -3.52
CA GLU A 83 -19.15 -7.89 -4.85
C GLU A 83 -18.81 -9.39 -5.03
N LEU A 84 -17.60 -9.79 -4.64
CA LEU A 84 -17.18 -11.20 -4.68
C LEU A 84 -18.03 -12.10 -3.77
N LYS A 85 -18.38 -11.62 -2.57
CA LYS A 85 -19.29 -12.33 -1.65
C LYS A 85 -20.68 -12.48 -2.23
N GLY A 86 -21.22 -11.44 -2.87
CA GLY A 86 -22.52 -11.47 -3.53
C GLY A 86 -22.59 -12.50 -4.66
N MET A 87 -21.52 -12.64 -5.44
CA MET A 87 -21.45 -13.66 -6.51
C MET A 87 -21.36 -15.10 -6.00
N THR A 88 -20.83 -15.32 -4.79
CA THR A 88 -20.76 -16.67 -4.19
C THR A 88 -22.03 -17.12 -3.48
N ASP A 89 -22.98 -16.21 -3.22
CA ASP A 89 -24.26 -16.51 -2.53
C ASP A 89 -25.35 -16.99 -3.52
N GLU A 90 -25.24 -16.67 -4.82
CA GLU A 90 -26.18 -17.09 -5.87
C GLU A 90 -25.91 -18.50 -6.44
N SER A 91 -25.35 -19.42 -5.63
CA SER A 91 -25.10 -20.83 -6.00
C SER A 91 -25.84 -21.85 -5.12
N GLU A 92 -27.01 -21.47 -4.57
CA GLU A 92 -27.98 -22.39 -3.94
C GLU A 92 -29.25 -22.59 -4.78
#